data_AF-A0A699RX59-F1
#
_entry.id   AF-A0A699RX59-F1
#
_cell.length_a   1.000
_cell.length_b   1.000
_cell.length_c   1.000
_cell.angle_alpha   90.00
_cell.angle_beta   90.00
_cell.angle_gamma   90.00
#
_symmetry.space_group_name_H-M   'P 1'
#
loop_
_entity.id
_entity.type
_entity.pdbx_description
1 polymer ?
#
loop_
_entity_poly.entity_id
_entity_poly.type
_entity_poly.pdbx_seq_one_letter_code
_entity_poly.pdbx_strand_id
1 'polypeptide(L)'
;EVEDKSKKKQIEDVPIVRDFPEVFPEDLLGLPPIRPVEFQIDLVPGAAPVARAPYRLAPSEMKELAEQLKELSDKGFIRPSSSPWGAPVLFVKKMDG
;
A
#
# COMPACT_ATOMS: atom_id res chain seq x y z
N GLU A 1 35.14 31.85 3.19
CA GLU A 1 33.87 31.72 2.45
C GLU A 1 32.89 30.98 3.35
N VAL A 2 31.73 31.58 3.60
CA VAL A 2 30.69 30.99 4.44
C VAL A 2 29.78 30.20 3.50
N GLU A 3 29.89 28.87 3.53
CA GLU A 3 28.93 27.99 2.84
C GLU A 3 27.53 28.29 3.38
N ASP A 4 26.71 28.92 2.55
CA ASP A 4 25.29 29.09 2.78
C ASP A 4 24.64 27.70 2.75
N LYS A 5 24.47 27.11 3.93
CA LYS A 5 23.65 25.91 4.13
C LYS A 5 22.20 26.29 3.89
N SER A 6 21.80 26.43 2.62
CA SER A 6 20.41 26.58 2.25
C SER A 6 19.65 25.41 2.87
N LYS A 7 18.80 25.69 3.87
CA LYS A 7 17.94 24.70 4.49
C LYS A 7 17.21 23.97 3.35
N LYS A 8 17.38 22.65 3.25
CA LYS A 8 16.60 21.85 2.31
C LYS A 8 15.13 22.18 2.56
N LYS A 9 14.45 22.72 1.55
CA LYS A 9 13.02 23.01 1.63
C LYS A 9 12.30 21.71 1.97
N GLN A 10 11.55 21.69 3.05
CA GLN A 10 10.77 20.51 3.43
C GLN A 10 9.43 20.55 2.69
N ILE A 11 8.75 19.41 2.52
CA ILE A 11 7.49 19.38 1.76
C ILE A 11 6.38 20.16 2.49
N GLU A 12 6.52 20.26 3.80
CA GLU A 12 5.72 21.06 4.74
C GLU A 12 5.93 22.56 4.52
N ASP A 13 6.91 23.00 3.73
CA ASP A 13 7.06 24.43 3.37
C ASP A 13 6.15 24.81 2.18
N VAL A 14 5.60 23.82 1.46
CA VAL A 14 4.72 24.04 0.31
C VAL A 14 3.35 24.55 0.81
N PRO A 15 2.86 25.73 0.39
CA PRO A 15 1.63 26.32 0.91
C PRO A 15 0.42 25.37 0.88
N ILE A 16 0.22 24.63 -0.22
CA ILE A 16 -0.92 23.71 -0.34
C ILE A 16 -0.86 22.51 0.62
N VAL A 17 0.34 22.05 0.99
CA VAL A 17 0.51 20.94 1.93
C VAL A 17 0.20 21.42 3.35
N ARG A 18 0.62 22.66 3.67
CA ARG A 18 0.34 23.32 4.96
C ARG A 18 -1.12 23.62 5.16
N ASP A 19 -1.80 24.04 4.10
CA ASP A 19 -3.20 24.47 4.15
C ASP A 19 -4.17 23.28 4.21
N PHE A 20 -3.73 22.08 3.80
CA PHE A 20 -4.54 20.86 3.74
C PHE A 20 -3.82 19.62 4.33
N PRO A 21 -3.41 19.66 5.61
CA PRO A 21 -2.65 18.58 6.24
C PRO A 21 -3.40 17.25 6.26
N GLU A 22 -4.73 17.27 6.29
CA GLU A 22 -5.60 16.08 6.26
C GLU A 22 -5.61 15.38 4.89
N VAL A 23 -5.28 16.10 3.81
CA VAL A 23 -5.20 15.55 2.44
C VAL A 23 -3.82 14.97 2.15
N PHE A 24 -2.79 15.45 2.84
CA PHE A 24 -1.39 15.03 2.68
C PHE A 24 -0.81 14.46 3.99
N PRO A 25 -1.43 13.43 4.62
CA PRO A 25 -0.85 12.81 5.80
C PRO A 25 0.41 12.01 5.43
N GLU A 26 1.35 11.90 6.37
CA GLU A 26 2.55 11.06 6.20
C GLU A 26 2.21 9.58 5.98
N ASP A 27 1.11 9.10 6.58
CA ASP A 27 0.60 7.74 6.44
C ASP A 27 -0.93 7.72 6.29
N LEU A 28 -1.46 6.71 5.59
CA LEU A 28 -2.88 6.54 5.36
C LEU A 28 -3.54 5.87 6.57
N LEU A 29 -4.51 6.55 7.18
CA LEU A 29 -5.21 6.11 8.40
C LEU A 29 -6.22 4.98 8.17
N GLY A 30 -6.45 4.57 6.93
CA GLY A 30 -7.37 3.48 6.58
C GLY A 30 -8.16 3.76 5.30
N LEU A 31 -9.19 2.96 5.06
CA LEU A 31 -10.05 3.11 3.89
C LEU A 31 -10.86 4.42 3.94
N PRO A 32 -11.10 5.06 2.79
CA PRO A 32 -11.99 6.21 2.74
C PRO A 32 -13.42 5.81 3.16
N PRO A 33 -14.25 6.78 3.59
CA PRO A 33 -15.66 6.54 3.88
C PRO A 33 -16.37 5.87 2.70
N ILE A 34 -17.35 5.03 2.99
CA ILE A 34 -18.19 4.38 1.99
C ILE A 34 -18.83 5.45 1.11
N ARG A 35 -18.70 5.29 -0.21
CA ARG A 35 -19.31 6.17 -1.21
C ARG A 35 -20.44 5.43 -1.94
N PRO A 36 -21.40 6.15 -2.54
CA PRO A 36 -22.47 5.52 -3.32
C PRO A 36 -22.00 4.76 -4.56
N VAL A 37 -20.78 5.05 -5.03
CA VAL A 37 -20.16 4.39 -6.18
C VAL A 37 -19.13 3.40 -5.66
N GLU A 38 -19.32 2.12 -5.97
CA GLU A 38 -18.38 1.05 -5.66
C GLU A 38 -17.46 0.79 -6.85
N PHE A 39 -16.22 0.39 -6.55
CA PHE A 39 -15.29 -0.07 -7.58
C PHE A 39 -15.61 -1.53 -7.94
N GLN A 40 -16.01 -1.77 -9.19
CA GLN A 40 -16.28 -3.11 -9.71
C GLN A 40 -15.21 -3.52 -10.72
N ILE A 41 -14.82 -4.80 -10.68
CA ILE A 41 -13.94 -5.41 -11.68
C ILE A 41 -14.82 -6.29 -12.57
N ASP A 42 -15.04 -5.84 -13.81
CA ASP A 42 -15.80 -6.62 -14.79
C ASP A 42 -14.94 -7.74 -15.36
N LEU A 43 -15.46 -8.96 -15.33
CA LEU A 43 -14.79 -10.12 -15.91
C LEU A 43 -15.19 -10.29 -17.38
N VAL A 44 -14.24 -10.71 -18.20
CA VAL A 44 -14.54 -11.13 -19.57
C VAL A 44 -15.44 -12.39 -19.56
N PRO A 45 -16.43 -12.52 -20.45
CA PRO A 45 -17.29 -13.70 -20.50
C PRO A 45 -16.49 -14.99 -20.61
N GLY A 46 -16.77 -15.97 -19.75
CA GLY A 46 -16.07 -17.25 -19.70
C GLY A 46 -14.79 -17.26 -18.85
N ALA A 47 -14.42 -16.15 -18.19
CA ALA A 47 -13.31 -16.15 -17.24
C ALA A 47 -13.58 -17.13 -16.08
N ALA A 48 -12.64 -18.06 -15.87
CA ALA A 48 -12.66 -18.99 -14.75
C ALA A 48 -11.67 -18.57 -13.67
N PRO A 49 -11.93 -18.88 -12.38
CA PRO A 49 -10.99 -18.61 -11.31
C PRO A 49 -9.65 -19.31 -11.51
N VAL A 50 -8.56 -18.59 -11.19
CA VAL A 50 -7.21 -19.13 -11.18
C VAL A 50 -6.63 -18.97 -9.78
N ALA A 51 -6.16 -20.08 -9.21
CA ALA A 51 -5.41 -20.10 -7.96
C ALA A 51 -4.02 -20.69 -8.20
N ARG A 52 -2.98 -19.92 -7.87
CA ARG A 52 -1.58 -20.36 -7.93
C ARG A 52 -0.99 -20.39 -6.52
N ALA A 53 -0.18 -21.40 -6.26
CA ALA A 53 0.55 -21.50 -4.99
C ALA A 53 1.51 -20.31 -4.82
N PRO A 54 1.73 -19.82 -3.58
CA PRO A 54 2.76 -18.84 -3.29
C PRO A 54 4.16 -19.33 -3.70
N TYR A 55 5.04 -18.40 -4.07
CA TYR A 55 6.45 -18.73 -4.29
C TYR A 55 7.15 -19.09 -2.98
N ARG A 56 8.28 -19.80 -3.09
CA ARG A 56 9.13 -20.05 -1.92
C ARG A 56 9.74 -18.75 -1.46
N LEU A 57 9.59 -18.44 -0.17
CA LEU A 57 10.12 -17.24 0.47
C LEU A 57 11.26 -17.61 1.40
N ALA A 58 12.29 -16.77 1.45
CA ALA A 58 13.31 -16.84 2.49
C ALA A 58 12.72 -16.50 3.87
N PRO A 59 13.35 -16.90 4.99
CA PRO A 59 12.84 -16.59 6.32
C PRO A 59 12.63 -15.08 6.58
N SER A 60 13.49 -14.22 6.03
CA SER A 60 13.36 -12.76 6.13
C SER A 60 12.14 -12.23 5.37
N GLU A 61 11.88 -12.74 4.17
CA GLU A 61 10.72 -12.36 3.35
C GLU A 61 9.41 -12.84 3.97
N MET A 62 9.42 -14.01 4.61
CA MET A 62 8.24 -14.51 5.33
C MET A 62 7.90 -13.63 6.54
N LYS A 63 8.93 -13.14 7.26
CA LYS A 63 8.74 -12.20 8.37
C LYS A 63 8.15 -10.88 7.86
N GLU A 64 8.74 -10.31 6.81
CA GLU A 64 8.26 -9.07 6.18
C GLU A 64 6.82 -9.22 5.69
N LEU A 65 6.48 -10.36 5.06
CA LEU A 65 5.13 -10.63 4.59
C LEU A 65 4.12 -10.62 5.74
N ALA A 66 4.46 -11.23 6.88
CA ALA A 66 3.59 -11.26 8.04
C ALA A 66 3.40 -9.86 8.64
N GLU A 67 4.45 -9.05 8.69
CA GLU A 67 4.40 -7.66 9.20
C GLU A 67 3.52 -6.79 8.30
N GLN A 68 3.72 -6.82 6.99
CA GLN A 68 2.89 -6.06 6.04
C GLN A 68 1.43 -6.52 6.01
N LEU A 69 1.17 -7.83 6.04
CA LEU A 69 -0.20 -8.34 6.09
C LEU A 69 -0.92 -7.90 7.36
N LYS A 70 -0.22 -7.88 8.49
CA LYS A 70 -0.77 -7.38 9.75
C LYS A 70 -1.08 -5.89 9.66
N GLU A 71 -0.13 -5.07 9.21
CA GLU A 71 -0.32 -3.63 9.07
C GLU A 71 -1.51 -3.29 8.15
N LEU A 72 -1.58 -3.93 6.97
CA LEU A 72 -2.67 -3.72 6.03
C LEU A 72 -4.02 -4.20 6.58
N SER A 73 -4.03 -5.26 7.39
CA SER A 73 -5.25 -5.75 8.05
C SER A 73 -5.70 -4.81 9.16
N ASP A 74 -4.77 -4.32 9.98
CA ASP A 74 -5.03 -3.38 11.07
C ASP A 74 -5.55 -2.04 10.53
N LYS A 75 -5.05 -1.58 9.37
CA LYS A 75 -5.57 -0.42 8.62
C LYS A 75 -6.91 -0.69 7.89
N GLY A 76 -7.36 -1.94 7.84
CA GLY A 76 -8.59 -2.35 7.17
C GLY A 76 -8.52 -2.35 5.64
N PHE A 77 -7.34 -2.26 5.05
CA PHE A 77 -7.15 -2.32 3.58
C PHE A 77 -7.36 -3.72 3.02
N ILE A 78 -7.08 -4.76 3.81
CA ILE A 78 -7.30 -6.15 3.45
C ILE A 78 -8.05 -6.89 4.57
N ARG A 79 -8.60 -8.05 4.22
CA ARG A 79 -9.20 -8.99 5.19
C ARG A 79 -9.01 -10.43 4.72
N PRO A 80 -9.05 -11.42 5.62
CA PRO A 80 -9.11 -12.82 5.23
C PRO A 80 -10.27 -13.09 4.26
N SER A 81 -10.05 -13.99 3.29
CA SER A 81 -11.07 -14.39 2.32
C SER A 81 -10.95 -15.86 1.95
N SER A 82 -12.05 -16.44 1.48
CA SER A 82 -12.12 -17.78 0.90
C SER A 82 -12.40 -17.69 -0.60
N SER A 83 -11.51 -16.99 -1.33
CA SER A 83 -11.65 -16.75 -2.76
C SER A 83 -11.22 -17.98 -3.59
N PRO A 84 -11.92 -18.31 -4.68
CA PRO A 84 -11.43 -19.28 -5.66
C PRO A 84 -10.28 -18.72 -6.53
N TRP A 85 -10.01 -17.40 -6.44
CA TRP A 85 -8.90 -16.72 -7.08
C TRP A 85 -7.74 -16.57 -6.11
N GLY A 86 -6.51 -16.84 -6.58
CA GLY A 86 -5.29 -16.69 -5.79
C GLY A 86 -4.09 -16.39 -6.67
N ALA A 87 -3.40 -15.29 -6.39
CA ALA A 87 -2.17 -14.89 -7.05
C ALA A 87 -1.01 -14.91 -6.04
N PRO A 88 0.21 -15.31 -6.45
CA PRO A 88 1.37 -15.28 -5.58
C PRO A 88 1.85 -13.85 -5.32
N VAL A 89 2.44 -13.62 -4.15
CA VAL A 89 3.10 -12.35 -3.79
C VAL A 89 4.58 -12.40 -4.20
N LEU A 90 5.12 -11.25 -4.61
CA LEU A 90 6.52 -11.07 -4.94
C LEU A 90 7.08 -9.88 -4.16
N PHE A 91 8.28 -10.02 -3.61
CA PHE A 91 8.99 -8.92 -2.98
C PHE A 91 9.77 -8.10 -4.00
N VAL A 92 9.70 -6.79 -3.85
CA VAL A 92 10.48 -5.83 -4.64
C VAL A 92 11.27 -4.97 -3.68
N LYS A 93 12.60 -4.95 -3.86
CA LYS A 93 13.46 -4.05 -3.10
C LYS A 93 13.22 -2.62 -3.58
N LYS A 94 12.77 -1.76 -2.67
CA LYS A 94 12.66 -0.32 -2.94
C LYS A 94 14.03 0.35 -2.78
N MET A 95 14.17 1.56 -3.32
CA MET A 95 15.45 2.31 -3.30
C MET A 95 15.87 2.72 -1.88
N ASP A 96 14.88 2.92 -1.02
CA ASP A 96 14.98 3.35 0.38
C ASP A 96 15.33 2.21 1.36
N GLY A 97 15.27 0.95 0.90
CA GLY A 97 15.67 -0.21 1.69
C GLY A 97 14.57 -0.69 2.61
#